data_AF-A0A9P4S8B6-F1
#
_entry.id   AF-A0A9P4S8B6-F1
#
_cell.length_a   1.000
_cell.length_b   1.000
_cell.length_c   1.000
_cell.angle_alpha   90.00
_cell.angle_beta   90.00
_cell.angle_gamma   90.00
#
_symmetry.space_group_name_H-M   'P 1'
#
loop_
_entity.id
_entity.type
_entity.pdbx_description
1 polymer ?
#
loop_
_entity_poly.entity_id
_entity_poly.type
_entity_poly.pdbx_seq_one_letter_code
_entity_poly.pdbx_strand_id
1 'polypeptide(L)'
;QQLQNKATRLILGAFKTYPSLAMEIEAALPPPAIRFEKLCNSYVIRILKFQKNHLVKKMIRQECDRNIPEPCLGYELEMENSVIKYITNPKSQLMKLIARNQTLIRNWKIEKMTAQYTPPWKDRMQANIHISNEDKEKAAKEHNQLLK
;
A
#
# COMPACT_ATOMS: atom_id res chain seq x y z
N GLN A 1 -9.16 -38.06 -16.41
CA GLN A 1 -9.82 -37.02 -15.57
C GLN A 1 -10.49 -37.55 -14.29
N GLN A 2 -11.10 -38.76 -14.26
CA GLN A 2 -11.79 -39.24 -13.04
C GLN A 2 -10.89 -39.32 -11.78
N LEU A 3 -9.64 -39.76 -11.92
CA LEU A 3 -8.67 -39.82 -10.82
C LEU A 3 -8.34 -38.44 -10.24
N GLN A 4 -8.09 -37.47 -11.12
CA GLN A 4 -7.82 -36.08 -10.74
C GLN A 4 -9.00 -35.45 -10.00
N ASN A 5 -10.23 -35.67 -10.48
CA ASN A 5 -11.45 -35.19 -9.81
C ASN A 5 -11.66 -35.83 -8.44
N LYS A 6 -11.23 -37.09 -8.26
CA LYS A 6 -11.27 -37.75 -6.95
C LYS A 6 -10.19 -37.19 -6.01
N ALA A 7 -8.98 -36.97 -6.51
CA ALA A 7 -7.88 -36.40 -5.74
C ALA A 7 -8.18 -34.96 -5.27
N THR A 8 -8.61 -34.09 -6.18
CA THR A 8 -8.97 -32.69 -5.86
C THR A 8 -10.07 -32.59 -4.81
N ARG A 9 -11.10 -33.45 -4.88
CA ARG A 9 -12.15 -33.52 -3.85
C ARG A 9 -11.61 -33.91 -2.48
N LEU A 10 -10.71 -34.89 -2.41
CA LEU A 10 -10.09 -35.32 -1.15
C LEU A 10 -9.19 -34.23 -0.57
N ILE A 11 -8.38 -33.58 -1.42
CA ILE A 11 -7.47 -32.50 -1.02
C ILE A 11 -8.26 -31.30 -0.47
N LEU A 12 -9.32 -30.89 -1.15
CA LEU A 12 -10.12 -29.72 -0.78
C LEU A 12 -11.25 -30.03 0.22
N GLY A 13 -11.53 -31.29 0.51
CA GLY A 13 -12.70 -31.68 1.31
C GLY A 13 -14.04 -31.33 0.65
N ALA A 14 -14.11 -31.33 -0.69
CA ALA A 14 -15.26 -30.87 -1.45
C ALA A 14 -16.26 -31.99 -1.80
N PHE A 15 -17.56 -31.65 -1.84
CA PHE A 15 -18.63 -32.61 -2.15
C PHE A 15 -18.58 -33.11 -3.60
N LYS A 16 -19.19 -34.29 -3.84
CA LYS A 16 -19.27 -34.91 -5.17
C LYS A 16 -20.00 -34.04 -6.21
N THR A 17 -20.88 -33.16 -5.76
CA THR A 17 -21.68 -32.26 -6.60
C THR A 17 -20.94 -30.97 -6.98
N TYR A 18 -19.77 -30.72 -6.39
CA TYR A 18 -19.04 -29.48 -6.63
C TYR A 18 -18.44 -29.44 -8.06
N PRO A 19 -18.47 -28.29 -8.75
CA PRO A 19 -17.90 -28.14 -10.09
C PRO A 19 -16.40 -28.47 -10.14
N SER A 20 -15.98 -29.32 -11.09
CA SER A 20 -14.58 -29.75 -11.22
C SER A 20 -13.63 -28.59 -11.50
N LEU A 21 -14.03 -27.67 -12.38
CA LEU A 21 -13.21 -26.51 -12.74
C LEU A 21 -12.90 -25.62 -11.53
N ALA A 22 -13.89 -25.35 -10.68
CA ALA A 22 -13.69 -24.53 -9.48
C ALA A 22 -12.73 -25.20 -8.49
N MET A 23 -12.83 -26.53 -8.33
CA MET A 23 -11.92 -27.30 -7.49
C MET A 23 -10.49 -27.31 -8.05
N GLU A 24 -10.32 -27.43 -9.36
CA GLU A 24 -8.99 -27.38 -9.96
C GLU A 24 -8.32 -26.02 -9.76
N ILE A 25 -9.08 -24.93 -9.89
CA ILE A 25 -8.58 -23.57 -9.64
C ILE A 25 -8.18 -23.42 -8.18
N GLU A 26 -9.02 -23.85 -7.23
CA GLU A 26 -8.72 -23.71 -5.80
C GLU A 26 -7.54 -24.61 -5.38
N ALA A 27 -7.46 -25.84 -5.88
CA ALA A 27 -6.35 -26.75 -5.60
C ALA A 27 -5.02 -26.29 -6.21
N ALA A 28 -5.07 -25.46 -7.27
CA ALA A 28 -3.88 -24.84 -7.84
C ALA A 28 -3.37 -23.66 -7.00
N LEU A 29 -4.19 -23.12 -6.08
CA LEU A 29 -3.74 -22.08 -5.16
C LEU A 29 -2.86 -22.69 -4.06
N PRO A 30 -1.75 -22.02 -3.70
CA PRO A 30 -0.96 -22.47 -2.57
C PRO A 30 -1.75 -22.30 -1.27
N PRO A 31 -1.41 -23.05 -0.21
CA PRO A 31 -2.06 -22.95 1.10
C PRO A 31 -2.19 -21.50 1.59
N PRO A 32 -3.26 -21.16 2.34
CA PRO A 32 -3.50 -19.79 2.80
C PRO A 32 -2.32 -19.14 3.53
N ALA A 33 -1.56 -19.93 4.31
CA ALA A 33 -0.36 -19.44 5.00
C ALA A 33 0.71 -18.91 4.02
N ILE A 34 0.97 -19.64 2.93
CA ILE A 34 1.94 -19.24 1.91
C ILE A 34 1.45 -18.01 1.14
N ARG A 35 0.15 -17.95 0.83
CA ARG A 35 -0.47 -16.79 0.18
C ARG A 35 -0.33 -15.55 1.04
N PHE A 36 -0.62 -15.67 2.33
CA PHE A 36 -0.49 -14.58 3.29
C PHE A 36 0.96 -14.11 3.42
N GLU A 37 1.92 -15.03 3.47
CA GLU A 37 3.33 -14.69 3.49
C GLU A 37 3.77 -13.95 2.23
N LYS A 38 3.33 -14.41 1.05
CA LYS A 38 3.59 -13.72 -0.23
C LYS A 38 3.03 -12.30 -0.22
N LEU A 39 1.82 -12.10 0.31
CA LEU A 39 1.21 -10.76 0.47
C LEU A 39 2.02 -9.87 1.41
N CYS A 40 2.43 -10.40 2.57
CA CYS A 40 3.27 -9.67 3.53
C CYS A 40 4.60 -9.24 2.90
N ASN A 41 5.29 -10.15 2.21
CA ASN A 41 6.54 -9.84 1.53
C ASN A 41 6.32 -8.80 0.42
N SER A 42 5.30 -8.98 -0.42
CA SER A 42 4.92 -8.02 -1.48
C SER A 42 4.63 -6.63 -0.93
N TYR A 43 4.00 -6.54 0.24
CA TYR A 43 3.76 -5.27 0.91
C TYR A 43 5.05 -4.60 1.35
N VAL A 44 6.01 -5.35 1.92
CA VAL A 44 7.34 -4.83 2.27
C VAL A 44 8.08 -4.30 1.03
N ILE A 45 8.06 -5.03 -0.09
CA ILE A 45 8.61 -4.56 -1.38
C ILE A 45 7.99 -3.21 -1.75
N ARG A 46 6.67 -3.08 -1.61
CA ARG A 46 5.92 -1.88 -1.99
C ARG A 46 6.28 -0.67 -1.12
N ILE A 47 6.62 -0.87 0.15
CA ILE A 47 7.05 0.21 1.05
C ILE A 47 8.25 0.96 0.47
N LEU A 48 9.19 0.26 -0.19
CA LEU A 48 10.34 0.90 -0.84
C LEU A 48 9.92 1.92 -1.90
N LYS A 49 8.78 1.69 -2.55
CA LYS A 49 8.21 2.55 -3.60
C LYS A 49 7.32 3.69 -3.06
N PHE A 50 7.07 3.75 -1.75
CA PHE A 50 6.25 4.84 -1.19
C PHE A 50 6.94 6.20 -1.34
N GLN A 51 6.15 7.28 -1.34
CA GLN A 51 6.70 8.63 -1.35
C GLN A 51 7.51 8.92 -0.08
N LYS A 52 8.53 9.78 -0.16
CA LYS A 52 9.35 10.22 1.00
C LYS A 52 8.50 10.62 2.21
N ASN A 53 7.39 11.32 1.96
CA ASN A 53 6.49 11.83 3.00
C ASN A 53 5.46 10.82 3.52
N HIS A 54 5.46 9.58 3.05
CA HIS A 54 4.50 8.57 3.47
C HIS A 54 4.69 8.20 4.95
N LEU A 55 3.59 8.12 5.72
CA LEU A 55 3.62 7.90 7.17
C LEU A 55 4.39 6.63 7.56
N VAL A 56 4.17 5.53 6.84
CA VAL A 56 4.90 4.27 7.06
C VAL A 56 6.41 4.44 6.84
N LYS A 57 6.84 5.18 5.80
CA LYS A 57 8.27 5.46 5.57
C LYS A 57 8.85 6.34 6.67
N LYS A 58 8.11 7.35 7.14
CA LYS A 58 8.51 8.21 8.26
C LYS A 58 8.71 7.41 9.55
N MET A 59 7.76 6.54 9.89
CA MET A 59 7.86 5.67 11.07
C MET A 59 9.09 4.75 10.98
N ILE A 60 9.30 4.10 9.84
CA ILE A 60 10.47 3.22 9.64
C ILE A 60 11.76 4.02 9.79
N ARG A 61 11.84 5.21 9.19
CA ARG A 61 13.00 6.10 9.30
C ARG A 61 13.28 6.48 10.75
N GLN A 62 12.27 6.91 11.50
CA GLN A 62 12.42 7.24 12.93
C GLN A 62 12.97 6.07 13.76
N GLU A 63 12.51 4.85 13.49
CA GLU A 63 13.03 3.66 14.18
C GLU A 63 14.45 3.29 13.74
N CYS A 64 14.79 3.51 12.47
CA CYS A 64 16.17 3.35 12.00
C CYS A 64 17.09 4.38 12.63
N ASP A 65 16.70 5.66 12.66
CA ASP A 65 17.51 6.79 13.15
C ASP A 65 17.98 6.59 14.59
N ARG A 66 17.18 5.93 15.44
CA ARG A 66 17.56 5.55 16.82
C ARG A 66 18.74 4.57 16.89
N ASN A 67 18.97 3.82 15.83
CA ASN A 67 19.99 2.75 15.76
C ASN A 67 21.16 3.14 14.83
N ILE A 68 21.16 4.35 14.26
CA ILE A 68 22.25 4.85 13.42
C ILE A 68 23.40 5.29 14.33
N PRO A 69 24.65 4.84 14.09
CA PRO A 69 25.82 5.34 14.81
C PRO A 69 25.98 6.85 14.66
N GLU A 70 26.31 7.55 15.75
CA GLU A 70 26.50 9.02 15.80
C GLU A 70 27.33 9.65 14.66
N PRO A 71 28.38 9.02 14.10
CA PRO A 71 29.15 9.59 12.98
C PRO A 71 28.34 9.77 11.69
N CYS A 72 27.16 9.15 11.59
CA CYS A 72 26.29 9.18 10.42
C CYS A 72 25.06 10.09 10.63
N LEU A 73 24.84 10.61 11.84
CA LEU A 73 23.77 11.55 12.14
C LEU A 73 24.07 12.90 11.46
N GLY A 74 23.20 13.33 10.53
CA GLY A 74 23.29 14.66 9.93
C GLY A 74 23.67 14.69 8.44
N TYR A 75 24.17 13.59 7.89
CA TYR A 75 24.12 13.42 6.43
C TYR A 75 22.67 13.08 6.06
N GLU A 76 22.05 13.87 5.17
CA GLU A 76 20.83 13.45 4.51
C GLU A 76 21.14 12.14 3.79
N LEU A 77 20.84 11.00 4.43
CA LEU A 77 20.88 9.70 3.78
C LEU A 77 19.76 9.73 2.71
N GLU A 78 20.11 10.27 1.54
CA GLU A 78 19.33 10.26 0.31
C GLU A 78 19.20 8.84 -0.25
N MET A 79 19.94 7.88 0.31
CA MET A 79 19.74 6.46 0.04
C MET A 79 18.51 5.94 0.79
N GLU A 80 17.31 6.27 0.28
CA GLU A 80 16.00 5.98 0.87
C GLU A 80 15.79 4.54 1.38
N ASN A 81 16.55 3.56 0.89
CA ASN A 81 16.43 2.15 1.25
C ASN A 81 17.67 1.57 1.96
N SER A 82 18.81 2.27 2.00
CA SER A 82 20.02 1.76 2.70
C SER A 82 19.86 1.82 4.21
N VAL A 83 19.07 2.77 4.71
CA VAL A 83 18.79 2.98 6.14
C VAL A 83 18.07 1.79 6.77
N ILE A 84 17.37 0.99 5.96
CA ILE A 84 16.65 -0.20 6.39
C ILE A 84 17.59 -1.24 7.02
N LYS A 85 18.89 -1.24 6.65
CA LYS A 85 19.91 -2.12 7.22
C LYS A 85 20.15 -1.91 8.72
N TYR A 86 19.80 -0.73 9.25
CA TYR A 86 19.98 -0.39 10.65
C TYR A 86 18.82 -0.85 11.54
N ILE A 87 17.83 -1.57 10.99
CA ILE A 87 16.81 -2.23 11.82
C ILE A 87 17.44 -3.47 12.44
N THR A 88 17.96 -3.32 13.66
CA THR A 88 18.61 -4.39 14.43
C THR A 88 17.66 -5.06 15.43
N ASN A 89 16.70 -4.30 15.99
CA ASN A 89 15.75 -4.80 16.98
C ASN A 89 14.28 -4.50 16.61
N PRO A 90 13.66 -5.32 15.73
CA PRO A 90 12.30 -5.07 15.25
C PRO A 90 11.23 -5.41 16.30
N LYS A 91 10.60 -4.37 16.87
CA LYS A 91 9.53 -4.51 17.88
C LYS A 91 8.17 -4.89 17.28
N SER A 92 7.79 -4.27 16.16
CA SER A 92 6.50 -4.51 15.50
C SER A 92 6.57 -5.61 14.43
N GLN A 93 5.43 -6.21 14.09
CA GLN A 93 5.35 -7.21 13.02
C GLN A 93 5.84 -6.66 11.68
N LEU A 94 5.53 -5.39 11.39
CA LEU A 94 6.00 -4.72 10.17
C LEU A 94 7.53 -4.63 10.15
N MET A 95 8.16 -4.23 11.25
CA MET A 95 9.62 -4.13 11.32
C MET A 95 10.28 -5.51 11.21
N LYS A 96 9.66 -6.55 11.76
CA LYS A 96 10.15 -7.94 11.62
C LYS A 96 10.13 -8.39 10.17
N LEU A 97 9.04 -8.08 9.45
CA LEU A 97 8.91 -8.38 8.03
C LEU A 97 9.92 -7.61 7.18
N ILE A 98 10.14 -6.34 7.49
CA ILE A 98 11.14 -5.51 6.78
C ILE A 98 12.55 -6.06 7.04
N ALA A 99 12.90 -6.32 8.31
CA ALA A 99 14.20 -6.86 8.70
C ALA A 99 14.48 -8.20 8.00
N ARG A 100 13.50 -9.10 7.98
CA ARG A 100 13.59 -10.39 7.28
C ARG A 100 13.89 -10.26 5.79
N ASN A 101 13.33 -9.23 5.15
CA ASN A 101 13.49 -9.01 3.71
C ASN A 101 14.69 -8.09 3.37
N GLN A 102 15.47 -7.60 4.36
CA GLN A 102 16.62 -6.71 4.13
C GLN A 102 17.64 -7.27 3.14
N THR A 103 17.91 -8.57 3.21
CA THR A 103 18.87 -9.25 2.34
C THR A 103 18.46 -9.20 0.87
N LEU A 104 17.15 -9.24 0.61
CA LEU A 104 16.59 -9.18 -0.74
C LEU A 104 16.73 -7.78 -1.33
N ILE A 105 16.72 -6.72 -0.51
CA ILE A 105 16.75 -5.32 -0.95
C ILE A 105 18.09 -4.94 -1.61
N ARG A 106 19.19 -5.63 -1.29
CA ARG A 106 20.56 -5.26 -1.74
C ARG A 106 20.74 -5.28 -3.26
N ASN A 107 19.96 -6.08 -4.00
CA ASN A 107 20.18 -6.34 -5.43
C ASN A 107 19.06 -5.83 -6.33
N TRP A 108 18.10 -5.04 -5.82
CA TRP A 108 16.97 -4.66 -6.64
C TRP A 108 17.28 -3.47 -7.54
N LYS A 109 17.25 -3.71 -8.86
CA LYS A 109 16.99 -2.69 -9.87
C LYS A 109 15.51 -2.31 -9.81
N ILE A 110 15.08 -1.65 -8.74
CA ILE A 110 13.70 -1.17 -8.61
C ILE A 110 13.55 0.03 -9.54
N GLU A 111 12.59 -0.04 -10.46
CA GLU A 111 12.14 1.13 -11.20
C GLU A 111 11.72 2.23 -10.23
N LYS A 112 12.39 3.38 -10.32
CA LYS A 112 12.02 4.56 -9.55
C LYS A 112 10.75 5.14 -10.16
N MET A 113 9.69 5.22 -9.36
CA MET A 113 8.44 5.86 -9.79
C MET A 113 8.45 7.33 -9.37
N THR A 114 8.55 8.25 -10.33
CA THR A 114 8.35 9.68 -10.09
C THR A 114 6.86 10.00 -10.15
N ALA A 115 6.10 9.55 -9.14
CA ALA A 115 4.69 9.90 -9.02
C ALA A 115 4.58 11.36 -8.53
N GLN A 116 4.36 12.30 -9.47
CA GLN A 116 3.95 13.65 -9.15
C GLN A 116 2.47 13.60 -8.75
N TYR A 117 2.20 13.55 -7.45
CA TYR A 117 0.84 13.66 -6.93
C TYR A 117 0.52 15.15 -6.76
N THR A 118 -0.22 15.73 -7.70
CA THR A 118 -0.93 16.99 -7.49
C THR A 118 -2.25 16.66 -6.78
N PRO A 119 -2.41 17.04 -5.50
CA PRO A 119 -3.67 16.84 -4.82
C PRO A 119 -4.76 17.65 -5.55
N PRO A 120 -5.92 17.07 -5.87
CA PRO A 120 -6.97 17.79 -6.61
C PRO A 120 -7.54 18.98 -5.83
N TRP A 121 -7.34 19.04 -4.52
CA TRP A 121 -7.69 20.17 -3.65
C TRP A 121 -6.59 21.23 -3.52
N LYS A 122 -5.41 21.02 -4.15
CA LYS A 122 -4.32 22.00 -4.14
C LYS A 122 -4.66 23.19 -5.03
N ASP A 123 -5.40 22.95 -6.11
CA ASP A 123 -6.03 24.02 -6.86
C ASP A 123 -7.10 24.61 -5.94
N ARG A 124 -6.83 25.81 -5.41
CA ARG A 124 -7.87 26.58 -4.74
C ARG A 124 -8.94 26.82 -5.79
N MET A 125 -10.11 26.20 -5.64
CA MET A 125 -11.30 26.64 -6.39
C MET A 125 -11.42 28.14 -6.17
N GLN A 126 -11.15 28.93 -7.21
CA GLN A 126 -11.38 30.37 -7.19
C GLN A 126 -12.88 30.59 -7.39
N ALA A 127 -13.66 30.23 -6.39
CA ALA A 127 -15.08 30.50 -6.35
C ALA A 127 -15.29 31.79 -5.54
N ASN A 128 -15.78 32.83 -6.20
CA ASN A 128 -16.26 34.02 -5.51
C ASN A 128 -17.67 33.72 -4.99
N ILE A 129 -17.78 33.45 -3.69
CA ILE A 129 -19.06 33.23 -3.02
C ILE A 129 -19.63 34.61 -2.66
N HIS A 130 -20.67 35.03 -3.37
CA HIS A 130 -21.46 36.21 -3.02
C HIS A 130 -22.77 35.76 -2.38
N ILE A 131 -23.06 36.26 -1.18
CA ILE A 131 -24.35 36.06 -0.51
C ILE A 131 -25.11 37.38 -0.64
N SER A 132 -26.22 37.36 -1.36
CA SER A 132 -27.11 38.52 -1.52
C SER A 132 -27.77 38.87 -0.19
N ASN A 133 -27.86 40.16 0.13
CA ASN A 133 -28.63 40.66 1.29
C ASN A 133 -30.13 40.82 1.01
N GLU A 134 -30.62 40.29 -0.11
CA GLU A 134 -32.04 40.36 -0.48
C GLU A 134 -32.89 39.34 0.27
N ASP A 135 -34.21 39.56 0.27
CA ASP A 135 -35.17 38.59 0.78
C ASP A 135 -35.03 37.25 0.07
N LYS A 136 -35.17 36.17 0.84
CA LYS A 136 -34.95 34.78 0.42
C LYS A 136 -35.70 34.43 -0.88
N GLU A 137 -36.93 34.93 -1.04
CA GLU A 137 -37.75 34.65 -2.23
C GLU A 137 -37.24 35.34 -3.51
N LYS A 138 -36.67 36.55 -3.38
CA LYS A 138 -36.10 37.28 -4.52
C LYS A 138 -34.77 36.67 -4.94
N ALA A 139 -33.88 36.43 -3.99
CA ALA A 139 -32.62 35.75 -4.22
C ALA A 139 -32.80 34.35 -4.86
N ALA A 140 -33.83 33.59 -4.46
CA ALA A 140 -34.12 32.30 -5.07
C ALA A 140 -34.58 32.41 -6.54
N LYS A 141 -35.36 33.44 -6.89
CA LYS A 141 -35.78 33.66 -8.28
C LYS A 141 -34.60 34.02 -9.18
N GLU A 142 -33.71 34.89 -8.72
CA GLU A 142 -32.51 35.28 -9.47
C GLU A 142 -31.55 34.10 -9.65
N HIS A 143 -31.32 33.31 -8.59
CA HIS A 143 -30.51 32.10 -8.68
C HIS A 143 -31.06 31.11 -9.72
N ASN A 144 -32.38 30.89 -9.73
CA ASN A 144 -33.03 30.00 -10.69
C ASN A 144 -33.00 30.54 -12.14
N GLN A 145 -32.85 31.86 -12.32
CA GLN A 145 -32.63 32.44 -13.65
C GLN A 145 -31.20 32.19 -14.15
N LEU A 146 -30.20 32.26 -13.26
CA LEU A 146 -28.79 32.01 -13.60
C LEU A 146 -28.48 30.54 -13.93
N LEU A 147 -29.34 29.60 -13.53
CA LEU A 147 -29.23 28.17 -13.82
C LEU A 147 -29.86 27.74 -15.16
N LYS A 148 -30.58 28.65 -15.84
CA LYS A 148 -31.15 28.41 -17.19
C LYS A 148 -30.16 28.78 -18.28
#